data_AF-A0A4Q4L9J8-F1
#
_entry.id   AF-A0A4Q4L9J8-F1
#
_cell.length_a   1.000
_cell.length_b   1.000
_cell.length_c   1.000
_cell.angle_alpha   90.00
_cell.angle_beta   90.00
_cell.angle_gamma   90.00
#
_symmetry.space_group_name_H-M   'P 1'
#
loop_
_entity.id
_entity.type
_entity.pdbx_description
1 polymer ?
#
loop_
_entity_poly.entity_id
_entity_poly.type
_entity_poly.pdbx_seq_one_letter_code
_entity_poly.pdbx_strand_id
1 'polypeptide(L)'
;MTAHKSITERVFQAIGFEFLAILICTPLLAWIMQKPLLDMGAVTVLIALLALAWNVVFNRFFDRALARMNLPHNAWVRVVHALLFEGGLIVMGVPLIAWWLSVSLWQALLLDIGVLLFFLPYTYVYHWGYDVLRERFMTRRACES
;
A
#
# COMPACT_ATOMS: atom_id res chain seq x y z
N MET A 1 29.32 -11.68 4.22
CA MET A 1 28.34 -12.74 4.53
C MET A 1 26.95 -12.12 4.45
N THR A 2 26.19 -12.48 3.42
CA THR A 2 24.82 -12.00 3.17
C THR A 2 23.91 -12.41 4.33
N ALA A 3 23.60 -11.47 5.23
CA ALA A 3 22.67 -11.68 6.31
C ALA A 3 21.30 -12.02 5.72
N HIS A 4 20.94 -13.30 5.77
CA HIS A 4 19.65 -13.83 5.37
C HIS A 4 18.60 -13.18 6.29
N LYS A 5 17.89 -12.15 5.82
CA LYS A 5 16.74 -11.55 6.53
C LYS A 5 15.85 -12.70 6.99
N SER A 6 15.71 -12.89 8.30
CA SER A 6 14.85 -13.94 8.84
C SER A 6 13.43 -13.69 8.36
N ILE A 7 12.77 -14.70 7.77
CA ILE A 7 11.37 -14.63 7.36
C ILE A 7 10.50 -14.16 8.54
N THR A 8 10.88 -14.54 9.77
CA THR A 8 10.24 -14.14 11.02
C THR A 8 10.21 -12.63 11.25
N GLU A 9 11.29 -11.90 10.96
CA GLU A 9 11.30 -10.43 11.10
C GLU A 9 10.39 -9.76 10.07
N ARG A 10 10.37 -10.28 8.84
CA ARG A 10 9.47 -9.79 7.79
C ARG A 10 8.00 -10.04 8.12
N VAL A 11 7.71 -11.20 8.70
CA VAL A 11 6.35 -11.55 9.14
C VAL A 11 5.93 -10.69 10.32
N PHE A 12 6.78 -10.48 11.32
CA PHE A 12 6.46 -9.61 12.46
C PHE A 12 6.26 -8.15 12.03
N GLN A 13 7.07 -7.70 11.06
CA GLN A 13 6.92 -6.39 10.43
C GLN A 13 5.60 -6.29 9.63
N ALA A 14 5.27 -7.30 8.83
CA ALA A 14 4.00 -7.34 8.10
C ALA A 14 2.80 -7.33 9.05
N ILE A 15 2.84 -8.14 10.11
CA ILE A 15 1.77 -8.20 11.12
C ILE A 15 1.62 -6.86 11.84
N GLY A 16 2.72 -6.21 12.26
CA GLY A 16 2.66 -4.91 12.90
C GLY A 16 2.15 -3.80 11.98
N PHE A 17 2.54 -3.84 10.70
CA PHE A 17 2.03 -2.94 9.67
C PHE A 17 0.53 -3.12 9.44
N GLU A 18 0.08 -4.36 9.36
CA GLU A 18 -1.32 -4.68 9.12
C GLU A 18 -2.18 -4.33 10.34
N PHE A 19 -1.66 -4.57 11.55
CA PHE A 19 -2.33 -4.21 12.80
C PHE A 19 -2.52 -2.70 12.96
N LEU A 20 -1.48 -1.88 12.71
CA LEU A 20 -1.62 -0.42 12.75
C LEU A 20 -2.53 0.11 11.64
N ALA A 21 -2.45 -0.48 10.45
CA ALA A 21 -3.31 -0.10 9.32
C ALA A 21 -4.78 -0.33 9.67
N ILE A 22 -5.12 -1.49 10.25
CA ILE A 22 -6.47 -1.79 10.75
C ILE A 22 -6.85 -0.82 11.87
N LEU A 23 -5.96 -0.56 12.83
CA LEU A 23 -6.25 0.31 13.98
C LEU A 23 -6.65 1.73 13.57
N ILE A 24 -6.04 2.27 12.50
CA ILE A 24 -6.29 3.65 12.06
C ILE A 24 -7.37 3.73 10.98
N CYS A 25 -7.32 2.83 9.99
CA CYS A 25 -8.28 2.88 8.90
C CYS A 25 -9.69 2.47 9.34
N THR A 26 -9.82 1.49 10.25
CA THR A 26 -11.13 1.03 10.72
C THR A 26 -11.98 2.15 11.32
N PRO A 27 -11.51 2.94 12.29
CA PRO A 27 -12.29 4.06 12.82
C PRO A 27 -12.48 5.19 11.81
N LEU A 28 -11.50 5.45 10.94
CA LEU A 28 -11.60 6.49 9.90
C LEU A 28 -12.71 6.16 8.88
N LEU A 29 -12.71 4.93 8.35
CA LEU A 29 -13.74 4.46 7.44
C LEU A 29 -15.10 4.32 8.13
N ALA A 30 -15.15 3.82 9.37
CA ALA A 30 -16.39 3.76 10.13
C ALA A 30 -17.01 5.14 10.35
N TRP A 31 -16.19 6.17 10.60
CA TRP A 31 -16.66 7.54 10.75
C TRP A 31 -17.21 8.12 9.44
N ILE A 32 -16.50 7.88 8.32
CA ILE A 32 -16.91 8.37 6.99
C ILE A 32 -18.17 7.65 6.47
N MET A 33 -18.27 6.34 6.70
CA MET A 33 -19.31 5.49 6.13
C MET A 33 -20.48 5.21 7.08
N GLN A 34 -20.38 5.61 8.36
CA GLN A 34 -21.40 5.39 9.39
C GLN A 34 -21.87 3.93 9.52
N LYS A 35 -20.97 2.95 9.31
CA LYS A 35 -21.27 1.51 9.47
C LYS A 35 -20.42 0.88 10.60
N PRO A 36 -20.82 -0.30 11.10
CA PRO A 36 -20.04 -1.08 12.07
C PRO A 36 -18.55 -1.21 11.75
N LEU A 37 -17.72 -1.01 12.78
CA LEU A 37 -16.25 -1.07 12.68
C LEU A 37 -15.74 -2.42 12.18
N LEU A 38 -16.38 -3.53 12.55
CA LEU A 38 -15.96 -4.87 12.14
C LEU A 38 -16.00 -5.06 10.62
N ASP A 39 -17.10 -4.64 9.98
CA ASP A 39 -17.24 -4.73 8.52
C ASP A 39 -16.28 -3.78 7.81
N MET A 40 -16.04 -2.59 8.38
CA MET A 40 -15.10 -1.61 7.83
C MET A 40 -13.65 -2.06 7.89
N GLY A 41 -13.25 -2.73 8.96
CA GLY A 41 -11.90 -3.29 9.09
C GLY A 41 -11.64 -4.35 8.01
N ALA A 42 -12.57 -5.28 7.80
CA ALA A 42 -12.44 -6.32 6.77
C ALA A 42 -12.36 -5.72 5.35
N VAL A 43 -13.21 -4.72 5.06
CA VAL A 43 -13.23 -4.01 3.76
C VAL A 43 -11.93 -3.26 3.52
N THR A 44 -11.41 -2.58 4.54
CA THR A 44 -10.14 -1.87 4.47
C THR A 44 -9.00 -2.81 4.10
N VAL A 45 -8.92 -3.95 4.80
CA VAL A 45 -7.89 -4.97 4.53
C VAL A 45 -8.03 -5.50 3.11
N LEU A 46 -9.24 -5.82 2.67
CA LEU A 46 -9.49 -6.32 1.32
C LEU A 46 -9.06 -5.31 0.24
N ILE A 47 -9.43 -4.03 0.41
CA ILE A 47 -9.05 -2.95 -0.51
C ILE A 47 -7.53 -2.75 -0.51
N ALA A 48 -6.89 -2.75 0.67
CA ALA A 48 -5.44 -2.62 0.78
C ALA A 48 -4.71 -3.78 0.10
N LEU A 49 -5.18 -5.02 0.28
CA LEU A 49 -4.64 -6.20 -0.39
C LEU A 49 -4.83 -6.11 -1.90
N LEU A 50 -5.99 -5.66 -2.37
CA LEU A 50 -6.24 -5.46 -3.80
C LEU A 50 -5.38 -4.36 -4.40
N ALA A 51 -5.20 -3.24 -3.70
CA ALA A 51 -4.34 -2.15 -4.13
C ALA A 51 -2.86 -2.61 -4.19
N LEU A 52 -2.39 -3.35 -3.18
CA LEU A 52 -1.05 -3.94 -3.17
C LEU A 52 -0.86 -4.97 -4.29
N ALA A 53 -1.82 -5.87 -4.48
CA ALA A 53 -1.81 -6.85 -5.55
C ALA A 53 -1.79 -6.17 -6.92
N TRP A 54 -2.65 -5.16 -7.13
CA TRP A 54 -2.69 -4.37 -8.34
C TRP A 54 -1.37 -3.65 -8.59
N ASN A 55 -0.78 -3.05 -7.56
CA ASN A 55 0.51 -2.38 -7.68
C ASN A 55 1.62 -3.33 -8.12
N VAL A 56 1.70 -4.53 -7.54
CA VAL A 56 2.68 -5.53 -7.94
C VAL A 56 2.42 -6.05 -9.35
N VAL A 57 1.17 -6.33 -9.71
CA VAL A 57 0.78 -6.83 -11.04
C VAL A 57 1.08 -5.77 -12.10
N PHE A 58 0.67 -4.53 -11.86
CA PHE A 58 0.86 -3.42 -12.78
C PHE A 58 2.33 -3.07 -12.95
N ASN A 59 3.10 -2.91 -11.87
CA ASN A 59 4.54 -2.67 -11.96
C ASN A 59 5.23 -3.79 -12.75
N ARG A 60 4.89 -5.05 -12.48
CA ARG A 60 5.49 -6.19 -13.21
C ARG A 60 5.11 -6.20 -14.69
N PHE A 61 3.86 -5.88 -15.02
CA PHE A 61 3.41 -5.80 -16.40
C PHE A 61 4.09 -4.65 -17.14
N PHE A 62 4.16 -3.48 -16.50
CA PHE A 62 4.75 -2.27 -17.06
C PHE A 62 6.27 -2.40 -17.23
N ASP A 63 6.99 -2.93 -16.23
CA ASP A 63 8.43 -3.21 -16.34
C ASP A 63 8.72 -4.18 -17.49
N ARG A 64 7.87 -5.21 -17.66
CA ARG A 64 8.03 -6.18 -18.76
C ARG A 64 7.68 -5.57 -20.12
N ALA A 65 6.72 -4.66 -20.17
CA ALA A 65 6.40 -3.89 -21.38
C ALA A 65 7.55 -2.94 -21.74
N LEU A 66 8.10 -2.23 -20.75
CA LEU A 66 9.22 -1.30 -20.92
C LEU A 66 10.48 -2.04 -21.39
N ALA A 67 10.79 -3.18 -20.77
CA ALA A 67 11.89 -4.05 -21.17
C ALA A 67 11.72 -4.61 -22.60
N ARG A 68 10.49 -4.89 -23.03
CA ARG A 68 10.22 -5.32 -24.42
C ARG A 68 10.31 -4.18 -25.43
N MET A 69 9.91 -2.98 -25.04
CA MET A 69 9.90 -1.80 -25.92
C MET A 69 11.24 -1.06 -25.92
N ASN A 70 12.20 -1.49 -25.10
CA ASN A 70 13.54 -0.89 -24.94
C ASN A 70 13.48 0.64 -24.72
N LEU A 71 12.42 1.08 -24.04
CA LEU A 71 12.11 2.50 -23.84
C LEU A 71 13.01 3.06 -22.73
N PRO A 72 13.63 4.23 -22.93
CA PRO A 72 14.36 4.90 -21.86
C PRO A 72 13.40 5.32 -20.74
N HIS A 73 13.86 5.27 -19.48
CA HIS A 73 13.15 5.79 -18.31
C HIS A 73 13.06 7.33 -18.35
N ASN A 74 12.26 7.85 -19.28
CA ASN A 74 12.01 9.27 -19.45
C ASN A 74 10.88 9.75 -18.53
N ALA A 75 10.84 11.06 -18.25
CA ALA A 75 9.76 11.66 -17.46
C ALA A 75 8.37 11.34 -18.03
N TRP A 76 8.26 11.24 -19.36
CA TRP A 76 7.01 10.88 -20.04
C TRP A 76 6.53 9.46 -19.72
N VAL A 77 7.46 8.49 -19.63
CA VAL A 77 7.15 7.12 -19.23
C VAL A 77 6.60 7.10 -17.80
N ARG A 78 7.14 7.92 -16.89
CA ARG A 78 6.62 8.03 -15.51
C ARG A 78 5.22 8.63 -15.46
N VAL A 79 4.92 9.63 -16.29
CA VAL A 79 3.58 10.23 -16.37
C VAL A 79 2.58 9.22 -16.92
N VAL A 80 2.91 8.55 -18.02
CA VAL A 80 2.06 7.49 -18.61
C VAL A 80 1.86 6.34 -17.62
N HIS A 81 2.92 5.95 -16.91
CA HIS A 81 2.86 4.93 -15.86
C HIS A 81 1.89 5.35 -14.75
N ALA A 82 2.03 6.56 -14.21
CA ALA A 82 1.16 7.07 -13.16
C ALA A 82 -0.29 7.16 -13.63
N LEU A 83 -0.54 7.66 -14.85
CA LEU A 83 -1.90 7.77 -15.41
C LEU A 83 -2.56 6.41 -15.65
N LEU A 84 -1.84 5.43 -16.21
CA LEU A 84 -2.40 4.08 -16.37
C LEU A 84 -2.57 3.38 -15.01
N PHE A 85 -1.65 3.60 -14.07
CA PHE A 85 -1.73 3.03 -12.74
C PHE A 85 -2.97 3.53 -12.01
N GLU A 86 -3.11 4.85 -11.87
CA GLU A 86 -4.26 5.46 -11.22
C GLU A 86 -5.55 5.16 -11.99
N GLY A 87 -5.54 5.30 -13.32
CA GLY A 87 -6.72 5.04 -14.13
C GLY A 87 -7.21 3.60 -13.99
N GLY A 88 -6.30 2.61 -14.02
CA GLY A 88 -6.64 1.20 -13.81
C GLY A 88 -7.11 0.92 -12.38
N LEU A 89 -6.49 1.56 -11.39
CA LEU A 89 -6.85 1.41 -9.98
C LEU A 89 -8.24 2.01 -9.71
N ILE A 90 -8.56 3.17 -10.29
CA ILE A 90 -9.90 3.79 -10.21
C ILE A 90 -10.94 2.91 -10.89
N VAL A 91 -10.67 2.42 -12.10
CA VAL A 91 -11.64 1.61 -12.87
C VAL A 91 -11.97 0.28 -12.18
N MET A 92 -11.05 -0.31 -11.42
CA MET A 92 -11.32 -1.54 -10.69
C MET A 92 -11.71 -1.33 -9.22
N GLY A 93 -11.03 -0.42 -8.53
CA GLY A 93 -11.21 -0.13 -7.12
C GLY A 93 -12.53 0.57 -6.84
N VAL A 94 -12.86 1.63 -7.58
CA VAL A 94 -14.06 2.45 -7.32
C VAL A 94 -15.36 1.64 -7.47
N PRO A 95 -15.59 0.83 -8.53
CA PRO A 95 -16.81 0.03 -8.63
C PRO A 95 -16.91 -1.04 -7.56
N LEU A 96 -15.78 -1.65 -7.16
CA LEU A 96 -15.76 -2.66 -6.12
C LEU A 96 -16.13 -2.08 -4.76
N ILE A 97 -15.56 -0.92 -4.41
CA ILE A 97 -15.85 -0.17 -3.19
C ILE A 97 -17.32 0.28 -3.19
N ALA A 98 -17.78 0.86 -4.30
CA ALA A 98 -19.16 1.30 -4.46
C ALA A 98 -20.17 0.15 -4.32
N TRP A 99 -19.89 -1.00 -4.93
CA TRP A 99 -20.72 -2.19 -4.82
C TRP A 99 -20.75 -2.74 -3.40
N TRP A 100 -19.59 -2.89 -2.76
CA TRP A 100 -19.48 -3.49 -1.43
C TRP A 100 -20.11 -2.61 -0.34
N LEU A 101 -19.85 -1.30 -0.39
CA LEU A 101 -20.36 -0.36 0.59
C LEU A 101 -21.76 0.17 0.25
N SER A 102 -22.27 -0.15 -0.95
CA SER A 102 -23.52 0.40 -1.49
C SER A 102 -23.52 1.94 -1.46
N VAL A 103 -22.39 2.54 -1.84
CA VAL A 103 -22.19 4.00 -1.88
C VAL A 103 -22.08 4.49 -3.32
N SER A 104 -22.24 5.80 -3.51
CA SER A 104 -22.06 6.41 -4.83
C SER A 104 -20.62 6.24 -5.34
N LEU A 105 -20.44 6.17 -6.66
CA LEU A 105 -19.12 6.15 -7.30
C LEU A 105 -18.24 7.33 -6.86
N TRP A 106 -18.86 8.50 -6.64
CA TRP A 106 -18.16 9.69 -6.15
C TRP A 106 -17.62 9.51 -4.73
N GLN A 107 -18.42 8.96 -3.81
CA GLN A 107 -17.96 8.64 -2.46
C GLN A 107 -16.87 7.57 -2.47
N ALA A 108 -17.02 6.53 -3.29
CA ALA A 108 -16.01 5.49 -3.43
C ALA A 108 -14.68 6.03 -3.96
N LEU A 109 -14.71 6.96 -4.92
CA LEU A 109 -13.51 7.63 -5.44
C LEU A 109 -12.84 8.52 -4.38
N LEU A 110 -13.62 9.28 -3.61
CA LEU A 110 -13.07 10.06 -2.49
C LEU A 110 -12.42 9.17 -1.43
N LEU A 111 -13.04 8.02 -1.16
CA LEU A 111 -12.53 7.01 -0.23
C LEU A 111 -11.21 6.43 -0.71
N ASP A 112 -11.14 6.06 -2.00
CA ASP A 112 -9.95 5.49 -2.63
C ASP A 112 -8.76 6.47 -2.55
N ILE A 113 -8.99 7.74 -2.93
CA ILE A 113 -7.99 8.81 -2.80
C ILE A 113 -7.58 9.03 -1.34
N GLY A 114 -8.54 9.06 -0.42
CA GLY A 114 -8.28 9.26 1.01
C GLY A 114 -7.44 8.14 1.62
N VAL A 115 -7.77 6.88 1.30
CA VAL A 115 -7.01 5.71 1.72
C VAL A 115 -5.62 5.75 1.10
N LEU A 116 -5.49 6.03 -0.19
CA LEU A 116 -4.21 6.09 -0.89
C LEU A 116 -3.29 7.19 -0.32
N LEU A 117 -3.82 8.39 -0.08
CA LEU A 117 -3.13 9.50 0.58
C LEU A 117 -2.76 9.20 2.03
N PHE A 118 -3.52 8.37 2.73
CA PHE A 118 -3.20 7.96 4.10
C PHE A 118 -2.12 6.87 4.10
N PHE A 119 -2.22 5.91 3.19
CA PHE A 119 -1.32 4.76 3.11
C PHE A 119 0.08 5.14 2.62
N LEU A 120 0.22 6.14 1.74
CA LEU A 120 1.52 6.64 1.27
C LEU A 120 2.45 7.11 2.41
N PRO A 121 2.09 8.12 3.22
CA PRO A 121 2.90 8.58 4.33
C PRO A 121 2.98 7.52 5.43
N TYR A 122 1.94 6.73 5.65
CA TYR A 122 1.97 5.62 6.60
C TYR A 122 3.05 4.58 6.24
N THR A 123 3.08 4.12 4.98
CA THR A 123 4.08 3.18 4.48
C THR A 123 5.47 3.78 4.56
N TYR A 124 5.62 5.08 4.23
CA TYR A 124 6.88 5.78 4.31
C TYR A 124 7.40 5.87 5.76
N VAL A 125 6.56 6.28 6.72
CA VAL A 125 6.92 6.36 8.14
C VAL A 125 7.23 4.98 8.71
N TYR A 126 6.50 3.95 8.30
CA TYR A 126 6.72 2.59 8.77
C TYR A 126 8.03 2.00 8.22
N HIS A 127 8.31 2.19 6.93
CA HIS A 127 9.61 1.83 6.33
C HIS A 127 10.75 2.60 6.99
N TRP A 128 10.59 3.90 7.24
CA TRP A 128 11.59 4.73 7.89
C TRP A 128 11.85 4.30 9.34
N GLY A 129 10.79 4.00 10.11
CA GLY A 129 10.91 3.48 11.47
C GLY A 129 11.65 2.15 11.53
N TYR A 130 11.44 1.28 10.53
CA TYR A 130 12.18 0.03 10.42
C TYR A 130 13.65 0.24 10.05
N ASP A 131 13.95 1.15 9.13
CA ASP A 131 15.34 1.51 8.79
C ASP A 131 16.08 2.12 9.99
N VAL A 132 15.43 2.97 10.78
CA VAL A 132 15.99 3.53 12.04
C VAL A 132 16.21 2.45 13.11
N LEU A 133 15.28 1.48 13.24
CA LEU A 133 15.48 0.33 14.13
C LEU A 133 16.67 -0.52 13.69
N ARG A 134 16.77 -0.78 12.38
CA ARG A 134 17.84 -1.56 11.78
C ARG A 134 19.19 -0.89 11.94
N GLU A 135 19.28 0.43 11.73
CA GLU A 135 20.48 1.21 12.02
C GLU A 135 20.84 1.08 13.50
N ARG A 136 19.91 1.32 14.43
CA ARG A 136 20.18 1.18 15.87
C ARG A 136 20.64 -0.22 16.30
N PHE A 137 20.12 -1.27 15.68
CA PHE A 137 20.58 -2.65 15.95
C PHE A 137 21.96 -2.95 15.34
N MET A 138 22.29 -2.38 14.17
CA MET A 138 23.63 -2.52 13.60
C MET A 138 24.70 -1.72 14.38
N THR A 139 24.38 -0.52 14.87
CA THR A 139 25.37 0.28 15.63
C THR A 139 25.75 -0.38 16.95
N ARG A 140 24.87 -1.17 17.58
CA ARG A 140 25.20 -1.90 18.82
C ARG A 140 26.22 -3.03 18.62
N ARG A 141 26.26 -3.67 17.45
CA ARG A 141 27.23 -4.74 17.17
C ARG A 141 28.65 -4.23 16.85
N ALA A 142 28.80 -2.96 16.49
CA ALA A 142 30.11 -2.37 16.20
C ALA A 142 30.87 -1.88 17.45
N CYS A 143 30.21 -1.84 18.62
CA CYS A 143 30.83 -1.40 19.88
C CYS A 143 31.25 -2.58 20.79
N GLU A 144 31.06 -3.82 20.34
CA GLU A 144 31.43 -5.05 21.09
C GLU A 144 32.58 -5.84 20.44
N SER A 145 33.24 -5.30 19.39
CA SER A 145 34.40 -5.92 18.72
C SER A 145 35.70 -5.17 18.99
#